data_AF-A0A1B8J8I9-F1
#
_entry.id   AF-A0A1B8J8I9-F1
#
_cell.length_a   1.000
_cell.length_b   1.000
_cell.length_c   1.000
_cell.angle_alpha   90.00
_cell.angle_beta   90.00
_cell.angle_gamma   90.00
#
_symmetry.space_group_name_H-M   'P 1'
#
loop_
_entity.id
_entity.type
_entity.pdbx_description
1 polymer ?
#
loop_
_entity_poly.entity_id
_entity_poly.type
_entity_poly.pdbx_seq_one_letter_code
_entity_poly.pdbx_strand_id
1 'polypeptide(L)'
;MTKPRLTANLLRKIFVAASIRRWNDQACPVEFVELDKQAHKMVITYLFAKYEEMEGKSIDWEKLILYFCFDFFARVVLTDIKPPVFHELQRYHKKELAKFVKTELESDLSAYGFYDDFAHYLSHPIHTIETQILRAAHYYASKWEFDIIYHFNPYMFDVAHIKSIIDDEVEQHYNLNGMKQVILRKKLREIITMFGQLRFQKRWSQTPRVPATSVLGHTLVVAICGYLLSLDFGACKQMRINHFLGGLFHDLPEILTRDIISPIKSSVAGLDEQIKIIEERAVREKIIAHLPESIGADIVYFTQNEFANRYRIEGFTHYSKNADELFEKHNSDEFNPVCGEFLKVCDHLSAFLEAKISIAHGISSQDLVQGAQGILERRKDSSINGIDLGALFREFE
;
A
#
# COMPACT_ATOMS: atom_id res chain seq x y z
N MET A 1 -4.80 -8.97 -27.60
CA MET A 1 -4.42 -8.29 -26.35
C MET A 1 -3.36 -9.11 -25.67
N THR A 2 -2.39 -8.47 -25.03
CA THR A 2 -1.30 -9.15 -24.33
C THR A 2 -1.72 -9.42 -22.89
N LYS A 3 -1.38 -10.58 -22.34
CA LYS A 3 -1.62 -10.85 -20.91
C LYS A 3 -0.66 -10.02 -20.04
N PRO A 4 -1.10 -9.56 -18.86
CA PRO A 4 -0.21 -8.89 -17.92
C PRO A 4 0.89 -9.83 -17.40
N ARG A 5 2.02 -9.28 -16.98
CA ARG A 5 3.09 -10.05 -16.31
C ARG A 5 2.69 -10.49 -14.90
N LEU A 6 1.79 -9.74 -14.27
CA LEU A 6 1.27 -10.06 -12.94
C LEU A 6 0.49 -11.39 -13.01
N THR A 7 0.88 -12.36 -12.21
CA THR A 7 0.27 -13.71 -12.22
C THR A 7 -0.65 -13.93 -11.01
N ALA A 8 -1.56 -14.90 -11.12
CA ALA A 8 -2.37 -15.35 -9.99
C ALA A 8 -1.50 -15.84 -8.80
N ASN A 9 -0.34 -16.44 -9.07
CA ASN A 9 0.57 -16.90 -8.02
C ASN A 9 1.19 -15.73 -7.25
N LEU A 10 1.67 -14.71 -7.94
CA LEU A 10 2.21 -13.50 -7.30
C LEU A 10 1.12 -12.77 -6.50
N LEU A 11 -0.11 -12.69 -7.02
CA LEU A 11 -1.25 -12.14 -6.29
C LEU A 11 -1.51 -12.90 -4.97
N ARG A 12 -1.49 -14.25 -4.99
CA ARG A 12 -1.61 -15.05 -3.76
C ARG A 12 -0.48 -14.74 -2.79
N LYS A 13 0.78 -14.67 -3.25
CA LYS A 13 1.94 -14.32 -2.42
C LYS A 13 1.78 -12.94 -1.76
N ILE A 14 1.34 -11.92 -2.49
CA ILE A 14 1.04 -10.59 -1.92
C ILE A 14 0.01 -10.71 -0.79
N PHE A 15 -1.06 -11.49 -1.00
CA PHE A 15 -2.12 -11.69 -0.01
C PHE A 15 -1.71 -12.53 1.20
N VAL A 16 -0.70 -13.40 1.09
CA VAL A 16 -0.14 -14.12 2.24
C VAL A 16 0.29 -13.15 3.34
N ALA A 17 0.70 -11.92 2.99
CA ALA A 17 1.04 -10.89 3.98
C ALA A 17 -0.09 -10.53 4.95
N ALA A 18 -1.36 -10.75 4.57
CA ALA A 18 -2.51 -10.57 5.46
C ALA A 18 -2.64 -11.69 6.51
N SER A 19 -1.95 -12.83 6.31
CA SER A 19 -1.95 -13.96 7.25
C SER A 19 -0.71 -13.98 8.16
N ILE A 20 0.36 -13.26 7.79
CA ILE A 20 1.58 -13.19 8.61
C ILE A 20 1.29 -12.37 9.86
N ARG A 21 1.19 -13.04 11.01
CA ARG A 21 0.97 -12.38 12.30
C ARG A 21 2.26 -11.74 12.80
N ARG A 22 2.15 -10.49 13.26
CA ARG A 22 3.22 -9.75 13.92
C ARG A 22 2.97 -9.75 15.42
N TRP A 23 4.05 -9.74 16.20
CA TRP A 23 4.00 -9.71 17.68
C TRP A 23 3.24 -10.91 18.28
N ASN A 24 3.20 -12.04 17.57
CA ASN A 24 2.48 -13.25 18.00
C ASN A 24 3.12 -13.97 19.20
N ASP A 25 4.26 -13.47 19.67
CA ASP A 25 4.96 -13.87 20.89
C ASP A 25 4.64 -12.95 22.09
N GLN A 26 3.85 -11.89 21.89
CA GLN A 26 3.42 -10.95 22.93
C GLN A 26 1.91 -11.04 23.18
N ALA A 27 1.45 -10.60 24.36
CA ALA A 27 0.01 -10.40 24.60
C ALA A 27 -0.46 -9.13 23.87
N CYS A 28 -0.98 -9.28 22.66
CA CYS A 28 -1.50 -8.17 21.87
C CYS A 28 -3.01 -7.98 22.11
N PRO A 29 -3.47 -6.73 22.33
CA PRO A 29 -4.91 -6.45 22.46
C PRO A 29 -5.68 -6.57 21.13
N VAL A 30 -4.96 -6.61 20.02
CA VAL A 30 -5.48 -6.67 18.65
C VAL A 30 -4.53 -7.50 17.79
N GLU A 31 -5.05 -8.12 16.73
CA GLU A 31 -4.19 -8.83 15.77
C GLU A 31 -3.47 -7.84 14.85
N PHE A 32 -2.14 -7.94 14.81
CA PHE A 32 -1.30 -7.21 13.87
C PHE A 32 -0.82 -8.14 12.76
N VAL A 33 -0.90 -7.66 11.50
CA VAL A 33 -0.48 -8.43 10.32
C VAL A 33 0.52 -7.65 9.47
N GLU A 34 1.36 -8.38 8.74
CA GLU A 34 2.45 -7.77 7.95
C GLU A 34 1.94 -6.82 6.86
N LEU A 35 0.84 -7.16 6.18
CA LEU A 35 0.26 -6.32 5.14
C LEU A 35 -0.10 -4.92 5.67
N ASP A 36 -0.80 -4.86 6.81
CA ASP A 36 -1.20 -3.60 7.44
C ASP A 36 0.03 -2.79 7.90
N LYS A 37 1.08 -3.45 8.37
CA LYS A 37 2.33 -2.80 8.78
C LYS A 37 3.06 -2.20 7.59
N GLN A 38 3.11 -2.90 6.46
CA GLN A 38 3.80 -2.45 5.26
C GLN A 38 3.06 -1.30 4.58
N ALA A 39 1.73 -1.32 4.61
CA ALA A 39 0.91 -0.20 4.17
C ALA A 39 1.18 1.06 5.02
N HIS A 40 1.21 0.90 6.36
CA HIS A 40 1.54 1.99 7.26
C HIS A 40 2.97 2.51 7.05
N LYS A 41 3.96 1.61 6.88
CA LYS A 41 5.35 1.96 6.51
C LYS A 41 5.36 2.84 5.27
N MET A 42 4.57 2.52 4.24
CA MET A 42 4.60 3.26 3.00
C MET A 42 3.96 4.65 3.10
N VAL A 43 2.91 4.81 3.91
CA VAL A 43 2.36 6.14 4.23
C VAL A 43 3.39 7.00 4.97
N ILE A 44 4.08 6.43 5.97
CA ILE A 44 5.14 7.13 6.71
C ILE A 44 6.31 7.47 5.77
N THR A 45 6.68 6.54 4.89
CA THR A 45 7.73 6.72 3.86
C THR A 45 7.41 7.91 2.96
N TYR A 46 6.16 7.99 2.46
CA TYR A 46 5.70 9.12 1.67
C TYR A 46 5.83 10.44 2.43
N LEU A 47 5.33 10.52 3.67
CA LEU A 47 5.42 11.73 4.47
C LEU A 47 6.88 12.15 4.71
N PHE A 48 7.76 11.20 5.04
CA PHE A 48 9.17 11.46 5.28
C PHE A 48 9.85 11.98 4.02
N ALA A 49 9.66 11.31 2.88
CA ALA A 49 10.18 11.74 1.59
C ALA A 49 9.75 13.16 1.23
N LYS A 50 8.46 13.51 1.39
CA LYS A 50 7.97 14.89 1.14
C LYS A 50 8.65 15.92 2.05
N TYR A 51 8.91 15.59 3.31
CA TYR A 51 9.63 16.49 4.22
C TYR A 51 11.12 16.61 3.88
N GLU A 52 11.74 15.56 3.33
CA GLU A 52 13.11 15.67 2.79
C GLU A 52 13.16 16.56 1.55
N GLU A 53 12.17 16.47 0.64
CA GLU A 53 12.06 17.34 -0.54
C GLU A 53 11.93 18.82 -0.16
N MET A 54 11.19 19.12 0.92
CA MET A 54 11.04 20.50 1.43
C MET A 54 12.36 21.09 1.95
N GLU A 55 13.32 20.25 2.33
CA GLU A 55 14.68 20.65 2.71
C GLU A 55 15.63 20.69 1.50
N GLY A 56 15.10 20.56 0.28
CA GLY A 56 15.85 20.62 -0.97
C GLY A 56 16.54 19.31 -1.36
N LYS A 57 16.26 18.19 -0.69
CA LYS A 57 16.80 16.87 -1.11
C LYS A 57 16.02 16.34 -2.30
N SER A 58 16.71 15.79 -3.28
CA SER A 58 16.06 15.07 -4.38
C SER A 58 15.77 13.63 -3.95
N ILE A 59 14.52 13.19 -4.13
CA ILE A 59 14.07 11.83 -3.85
C ILE A 59 13.72 11.14 -5.17
N ASP A 60 14.30 9.96 -5.41
CA ASP A 60 13.86 9.13 -6.53
C ASP A 60 12.66 8.27 -6.12
N TRP A 61 11.45 8.78 -6.35
CA TRP A 61 10.20 8.13 -5.99
C TRP A 61 10.00 6.74 -6.60
N GLU A 62 10.41 6.54 -7.86
CA GLU A 62 10.30 5.25 -8.53
C GLU A 62 11.19 4.22 -7.83
N LYS A 63 12.43 4.62 -7.51
CA LYS A 63 13.38 3.79 -6.77
C LYS A 63 12.91 3.51 -5.35
N LEU A 64 12.32 4.51 -4.68
CA LEU A 64 11.75 4.37 -3.34
C LEU A 64 10.62 3.32 -3.31
N ILE A 65 9.69 3.39 -4.26
CA ILE A 65 8.60 2.42 -4.43
C ILE A 65 9.16 1.03 -4.77
N LEU A 66 10.12 0.96 -5.69
CA LEU A 66 10.73 -0.30 -6.10
C LEU A 66 11.46 -0.99 -4.94
N TYR A 67 12.24 -0.23 -4.15
CA TYR A 67 12.92 -0.75 -2.96
C TYR A 67 11.95 -1.15 -1.86
N PHE A 68 10.83 -0.43 -1.71
CA PHE A 68 9.73 -0.87 -0.85
C PHE A 68 9.19 -2.24 -1.30
N CYS A 69 8.91 -2.43 -2.59
CA CYS A 69 8.45 -3.71 -3.14
C CYS A 69 9.47 -4.83 -2.88
N PHE A 70 10.76 -4.54 -3.02
CA PHE A 70 11.83 -5.50 -2.73
C PHE A 70 11.83 -5.93 -1.26
N ASP A 71 11.78 -4.98 -0.33
CA ASP A 71 11.64 -5.26 1.11
C ASP A 71 10.38 -6.08 1.41
N PHE A 72 9.26 -5.74 0.77
CA PHE A 72 7.98 -6.40 0.96
C PHE A 72 8.03 -7.87 0.50
N PHE A 73 8.48 -8.13 -0.72
CA PHE A 73 8.56 -9.49 -1.26
C PHE A 73 9.57 -10.35 -0.49
N ALA A 74 10.72 -9.79 -0.12
CA ALA A 74 11.68 -10.50 0.73
C ALA A 74 11.07 -10.87 2.09
N ARG A 75 10.27 -9.98 2.68
CA ARG A 75 9.56 -10.27 3.93
C ARG A 75 8.52 -11.37 3.76
N VAL A 76 7.76 -11.37 2.67
CA VAL A 76 6.74 -12.40 2.33
C VAL A 76 7.34 -13.79 2.10
N VAL A 77 8.62 -13.88 1.74
CA VAL A 77 9.32 -15.17 1.62
C VAL A 77 9.92 -15.61 2.97
N LEU A 78 10.38 -14.67 3.80
CA LEU A 78 11.11 -14.94 5.04
C LEU A 78 10.23 -14.85 6.31
N THR A 79 8.95 -15.22 6.19
CA THR A 79 7.87 -14.86 7.14
C THR A 79 7.96 -15.53 8.50
N ASP A 80 8.70 -16.63 8.61
CA ASP A 80 8.80 -17.43 9.84
C ASP A 80 10.12 -17.23 10.61
N ILE A 81 10.92 -16.24 10.22
CA ILE A 81 12.16 -15.92 10.91
C ILE A 81 11.90 -14.82 11.93
N LYS A 82 12.04 -15.15 13.22
CA LYS A 82 11.93 -14.18 14.31
C LYS A 82 12.93 -13.02 14.12
N PRO A 83 12.59 -11.77 14.50
CA PRO A 83 13.46 -10.62 14.26
C PRO A 83 14.91 -10.77 14.74
N PRO A 84 15.21 -11.28 15.97
CA PRO A 84 16.60 -11.42 16.40
C PRO A 84 17.42 -12.36 15.50
N VAL A 85 16.84 -13.52 15.15
CA VAL A 85 17.46 -14.50 14.24
C VAL A 85 17.60 -13.89 12.84
N PHE A 86 16.60 -13.17 12.36
CA PHE A 86 16.65 -12.49 11.08
C PHE A 86 17.79 -11.47 11.01
N HIS A 87 17.99 -10.68 12.08
CA HIS A 87 19.09 -9.72 12.16
C HIS A 87 20.47 -10.40 12.16
N GLU A 88 20.63 -11.54 12.86
CA GLU A 88 21.87 -12.32 12.80
C GLU A 88 22.11 -12.91 11.41
N LEU A 89 21.10 -13.51 10.79
CA LEU A 89 21.21 -14.05 9.43
C LEU A 89 21.51 -12.94 8.40
N GLN A 90 20.93 -11.75 8.55
CA GLN A 90 21.26 -10.58 7.72
C GLN A 90 22.70 -10.10 7.92
N ARG A 91 23.31 -10.33 9.10
CA ARG A 91 24.69 -9.94 9.39
C ARG A 91 25.71 -10.91 8.79
N TYR A 92 25.45 -12.21 8.87
CA TYR A 92 26.43 -13.24 8.52
C TYR A 92 26.12 -14.00 7.21
N HIS A 93 24.86 -14.06 6.80
CA HIS A 93 24.35 -14.89 5.68
C HIS A 93 23.49 -14.09 4.68
N LYS A 94 23.77 -12.79 4.52
CA LYS A 94 22.98 -11.89 3.67
C LYS A 94 22.87 -12.38 2.22
N LYS A 95 23.97 -12.86 1.64
CA LYS A 95 24.02 -13.28 0.24
C LYS A 95 23.23 -14.56 0.01
N GLU A 96 23.31 -15.50 0.95
CA GLU A 96 22.58 -16.76 0.94
C GLU A 96 21.08 -16.52 1.07
N LEU A 97 20.66 -15.64 2.00
CA LEU A 97 19.27 -15.22 2.11
C LEU A 97 18.77 -14.54 0.83
N ALA A 98 19.55 -13.61 0.26
CA ALA A 98 19.21 -12.93 -0.97
C ALA A 98 19.04 -13.92 -2.14
N LYS A 99 19.94 -14.91 -2.23
CA LYS A 99 19.85 -15.98 -3.25
C LYS A 99 18.60 -16.83 -3.07
N PHE A 100 18.29 -17.24 -1.84
CA PHE A 100 17.08 -18.00 -1.53
C PHE A 100 15.82 -17.23 -1.95
N VAL A 101 15.69 -15.97 -1.51
CA VAL A 101 14.55 -15.11 -1.88
C VAL A 101 14.46 -14.91 -3.40
N LYS A 102 15.60 -14.71 -4.08
CA LYS A 102 15.63 -14.58 -5.55
C LYS A 102 15.04 -15.82 -6.22
N THR A 103 15.46 -17.01 -5.81
CA THR A 103 15.00 -18.29 -6.38
C THR A 103 13.51 -18.51 -6.11
N GLU A 104 13.05 -18.26 -4.88
CA GLU A 104 11.63 -18.44 -4.51
C GLU A 104 10.66 -17.53 -5.29
N LEU A 105 11.15 -16.40 -5.81
CA LEU A 105 10.35 -15.42 -6.56
C LEU A 105 10.66 -15.39 -8.06
N GLU A 106 11.49 -16.30 -8.57
CA GLU A 106 11.90 -16.31 -9.97
C GLU A 106 10.72 -16.45 -10.94
N SER A 107 9.81 -17.38 -10.67
CA SER A 107 8.62 -17.60 -11.50
C SER A 107 7.66 -16.42 -11.49
N ASP A 108 7.72 -15.56 -10.49
CA ASP A 108 6.78 -14.45 -10.29
C ASP A 108 7.33 -13.12 -10.78
N LEU A 109 8.65 -12.91 -10.65
CA LEU A 109 9.27 -11.61 -10.87
C LEU A 109 10.21 -11.57 -12.09
N SER A 110 10.65 -12.70 -12.65
CA SER A 110 11.65 -12.73 -13.74
C SER A 110 11.19 -12.03 -15.03
N ALA A 111 9.88 -11.91 -15.26
CA ALA A 111 9.33 -11.16 -16.39
C ALA A 111 9.48 -9.63 -16.26
N TYR A 112 9.78 -9.14 -15.05
CA TYR A 112 10.00 -7.72 -14.81
C TYR A 112 11.48 -7.36 -14.97
N GLY A 113 11.75 -6.25 -15.67
CA GLY A 113 13.12 -5.79 -15.92
C GLY A 113 13.92 -5.45 -14.66
N PHE A 114 13.25 -5.26 -13.52
CA PHE A 114 13.89 -4.98 -12.23
C PHE A 114 14.36 -6.25 -11.49
N TYR A 115 14.12 -7.46 -12.01
CA TYR A 115 14.42 -8.71 -11.29
C TYR A 115 15.92 -8.87 -10.95
N ASP A 116 16.81 -8.36 -11.80
CA ASP A 116 18.24 -8.34 -11.50
C ASP A 116 18.61 -7.30 -10.44
N ASP A 117 17.98 -6.13 -10.47
CA ASP A 117 18.12 -5.10 -9.43
C ASP A 117 17.63 -5.60 -8.07
N PHE A 118 16.58 -6.43 -8.04
CA PHE A 118 16.06 -7.05 -6.82
C PHE A 118 17.11 -7.90 -6.11
N ALA A 119 17.77 -8.79 -6.86
CA ALA A 119 18.82 -9.64 -6.32
C ALA A 119 20.02 -8.83 -5.82
N HIS A 120 20.41 -7.81 -6.58
CA HIS A 120 21.49 -6.92 -6.21
C HIS A 120 21.17 -6.15 -4.92
N TYR A 121 19.94 -5.61 -4.82
CA TYR A 121 19.44 -4.89 -3.65
C TYR A 121 19.48 -5.74 -2.37
N LEU A 122 19.00 -6.98 -2.44
CA LEU A 122 18.97 -7.87 -1.26
C LEU A 122 20.37 -8.32 -0.82
N SER A 123 21.32 -8.43 -1.75
CA SER A 123 22.66 -8.94 -1.47
C SER A 123 23.65 -7.87 -1.02
N HIS A 124 23.42 -6.59 -1.35
CA HIS A 124 24.37 -5.50 -1.05
C HIS A 124 23.78 -4.46 -0.09
N PRO A 125 24.58 -3.87 0.81
CA PRO A 125 24.14 -2.72 1.57
C PRO A 125 24.07 -1.49 0.66
N ILE A 126 22.86 -0.94 0.46
CA ILE A 126 22.64 0.27 -0.33
C ILE A 126 22.36 1.41 0.64
N HIS A 127 23.22 2.43 0.61
CA HIS A 127 23.12 3.62 1.46
C HIS A 127 22.70 4.83 0.63
N THR A 128 21.40 4.95 0.38
CA THR A 128 20.80 6.15 -0.25
C THR A 128 19.83 6.82 0.70
N ILE A 129 19.31 7.99 0.32
CA ILE A 129 18.27 8.65 1.11
C ILE A 129 16.98 7.82 1.12
N GLU A 130 16.65 7.14 0.01
CA GLU A 130 15.48 6.26 -0.10
C GLU A 130 15.56 5.09 0.88
N THR A 131 16.71 4.41 0.96
CA THR A 131 16.87 3.29 1.90
C THR A 131 16.85 3.75 3.36
N GLN A 132 17.37 4.96 3.65
CA GLN A 132 17.27 5.55 4.98
C GLN A 132 15.83 5.89 5.36
N ILE A 133 15.06 6.48 4.44
CA ILE A 133 13.64 6.81 4.65
C ILE A 133 12.84 5.51 4.90
N LEU A 134 13.01 4.48 4.06
CA LEU A 134 12.32 3.20 4.22
C LEU A 134 12.65 2.53 5.56
N ARG A 135 13.91 2.58 5.98
CA ARG A 135 14.35 2.04 7.28
C ARG A 135 13.74 2.82 8.44
N ALA A 136 13.77 4.15 8.39
CA ALA A 136 13.14 4.99 9.42
C ALA A 136 11.62 4.72 9.52
N ALA A 137 10.93 4.66 8.39
CA ALA A 137 9.50 4.34 8.34
C ALA A 137 9.19 2.92 8.84
N HIS A 138 10.08 1.95 8.56
CA HIS A 138 9.95 0.58 9.05
C HIS A 138 9.93 0.52 10.58
N TYR A 139 10.90 1.16 11.22
CA TYR A 139 11.00 1.16 12.68
C TYR A 139 9.92 2.03 13.32
N TYR A 140 9.59 3.18 12.73
CA TYR A 140 8.52 4.02 13.24
C TYR A 140 7.15 3.32 13.20
N ALA A 141 6.83 2.61 12.12
CA ALA A 141 5.62 1.80 12.03
C ALA A 141 5.61 0.67 13.08
N SER A 142 6.75 0.02 13.31
CA SER A 142 6.88 -1.04 14.31
C SER A 142 6.76 -0.50 15.73
N LYS A 143 7.33 0.67 16.01
CA LYS A 143 7.16 1.40 17.27
C LYS A 143 5.71 1.74 17.51
N TRP A 144 5.00 2.22 16.50
CA TRP A 144 3.58 2.54 16.63
C TRP A 144 2.74 1.32 17.07
N GLU A 145 2.99 0.15 16.47
CA GLU A 145 2.34 -1.10 16.89
C GLU A 145 2.73 -1.48 18.31
N PHE A 146 4.03 -1.42 18.62
CA PHE A 146 4.54 -1.81 19.92
C PHE A 146 4.09 -0.88 21.03
N ASP A 147 3.92 0.42 20.76
CA ASP A 147 3.37 1.36 21.74
C ASP A 147 1.96 0.89 22.18
N ILE A 148 1.13 0.34 21.29
CA ILE A 148 -0.19 -0.21 21.68
C ILE A 148 -0.02 -1.40 22.64
N ILE A 149 0.92 -2.30 22.34
CA ILE A 149 1.22 -3.47 23.18
C ILE A 149 1.75 -3.02 24.55
N TYR A 150 2.70 -2.09 24.55
CA TYR A 150 3.32 -1.54 25.74
C TYR A 150 2.29 -0.89 26.68
N HIS A 151 1.37 -0.08 26.14
CA HIS A 151 0.31 0.54 26.95
C HIS A 151 -0.74 -0.47 27.43
N PHE A 152 -0.94 -1.58 26.72
CA PHE A 152 -1.88 -2.62 27.12
C PHE A 152 -1.37 -3.47 28.28
N ASN A 153 -0.08 -3.86 28.27
CA ASN A 153 0.51 -4.66 29.34
C ASN A 153 2.01 -4.34 29.55
N PRO A 154 2.35 -3.23 30.23
CA PRO A 154 3.74 -2.77 30.37
C PRO A 154 4.60 -3.66 31.29
N TYR A 155 3.98 -4.50 32.12
CA TYR A 155 4.68 -5.34 33.11
C TYR A 155 4.90 -6.78 32.63
N MET A 156 4.52 -7.10 31.39
CA MET A 156 4.81 -8.40 30.81
C MET A 156 6.32 -8.59 30.64
N PHE A 157 6.76 -9.84 30.71
CA PHE A 157 8.18 -10.20 30.61
C PHE A 157 8.82 -9.54 29.37
N ASP A 158 9.97 -8.89 29.59
CA ASP A 158 10.82 -8.28 28.56
C ASP A 158 10.22 -7.11 27.74
N VAL A 159 8.96 -6.73 27.96
CA VAL A 159 8.29 -5.65 27.20
C VAL A 159 9.03 -4.30 27.35
N ALA A 160 9.53 -3.97 28.53
CA ALA A 160 10.32 -2.74 28.74
C ALA A 160 11.66 -2.77 28.00
N HIS A 161 12.30 -3.94 27.87
CA HIS A 161 13.54 -4.08 27.12
C HIS A 161 13.30 -3.94 25.62
N ILE A 162 12.26 -4.60 25.09
CA ILE A 162 11.83 -4.46 23.69
C ILE A 162 11.51 -2.99 23.38
N LYS A 163 10.85 -2.28 24.32
CA LYS A 163 10.58 -0.84 24.18
C LYS A 163 11.87 -0.05 23.98
N SER A 164 12.88 -0.29 24.81
CA SER A 164 14.20 0.37 24.71
C SER A 164 14.85 0.11 23.37
N ILE A 165 14.90 -1.15 22.91
CA ILE A 165 15.50 -1.51 21.61
C ILE A 165 14.81 -0.77 20.45
N ILE A 166 13.47 -0.74 20.47
CA ILE A 166 12.69 -0.08 19.41
C ILE A 166 12.89 1.44 19.44
N ASP A 167 12.94 2.03 20.64
CA ASP A 167 13.23 3.46 20.78
C ASP A 167 14.63 3.78 20.25
N ASP A 168 15.65 2.99 20.61
CA ASP A 168 17.03 3.15 20.15
C ASP A 168 17.12 3.08 18.61
N GLU A 169 16.43 2.11 17.97
CA GLU A 169 16.40 2.02 16.49
C GLU A 169 15.69 3.21 15.85
N VAL A 170 14.67 3.78 16.49
CA VAL A 170 13.97 4.97 16.00
C VAL A 170 14.83 6.23 16.17
N GLU A 171 15.58 6.34 17.27
CA GLU A 171 16.49 7.45 17.57
C GLU A 171 17.65 7.55 16.57
N GLN A 172 18.16 6.42 16.08
CA GLN A 172 19.18 6.36 15.02
C GLN A 172 18.79 7.11 13.73
N HIS A 173 17.51 7.40 13.53
CA HIS A 173 16.98 8.05 12.34
C HIS A 173 16.56 9.52 12.54
N TYR A 174 16.86 10.13 13.69
CA TYR A 174 16.52 11.54 13.99
C TYR A 174 17.24 12.56 13.11
N ASN A 175 18.23 12.14 12.34
CA ASN A 175 18.89 12.97 11.32
C ASN A 175 17.93 13.34 10.17
N LEU A 176 16.94 12.51 9.85
CA LEU A 176 15.93 12.78 8.82
C LEU A 176 14.99 13.90 9.26
N ASN A 177 14.69 14.83 8.34
CA ASN A 177 13.72 15.89 8.59
C ASN A 177 12.33 15.30 8.87
N GLY A 178 11.90 14.28 8.12
CA GLY A 178 10.62 13.61 8.37
C GLY A 178 10.45 13.15 9.83
N MET A 179 11.51 12.57 10.41
CA MET A 179 11.56 12.16 11.80
C MET A 179 11.51 13.36 12.77
N LYS A 180 12.27 14.42 12.50
CA LYS A 180 12.22 15.65 13.30
C LYS A 180 10.82 16.25 13.33
N GLN A 181 10.14 16.32 12.18
CA GLN A 181 8.79 16.85 12.09
C GLN A 181 7.80 16.00 12.90
N VAL A 182 7.95 14.67 12.88
CA VAL A 182 7.13 13.77 13.70
C VAL A 182 7.32 14.00 15.19
N ILE A 183 8.56 14.25 15.65
CA ILE A 183 8.84 14.53 17.06
C ILE A 183 8.27 15.90 17.48
N LEU A 184 8.44 16.91 16.64
CA LEU A 184 8.07 18.30 16.96
C LEU A 184 6.56 18.56 16.79
N ARG A 185 5.90 17.94 15.81
CA ARG A 185 4.51 18.24 15.43
C ARG A 185 3.55 17.16 15.90
N LYS A 186 2.79 17.46 16.98
CA LYS A 186 1.71 16.58 17.47
C LYS A 186 0.69 16.22 16.38
N LYS A 187 0.30 17.20 15.53
CA LYS A 187 -0.66 16.99 14.46
C LYS A 187 -0.21 16.00 13.39
N LEU A 188 1.09 15.98 13.06
CA LEU A 188 1.63 14.99 12.13
C LEU A 188 1.56 13.57 12.74
N ARG A 189 1.84 13.42 14.04
CA ARG A 189 1.68 12.12 14.74
C ARG A 189 0.23 11.65 14.76
N GLU A 190 -0.71 12.57 14.95
CA GLU A 190 -2.15 12.27 14.89
C GLU A 190 -2.54 11.76 13.50
N ILE A 191 -2.05 12.38 12.42
CA ILE A 191 -2.28 11.94 11.05
C ILE A 191 -1.69 10.55 10.79
N ILE A 192 -0.42 10.32 11.15
CA ILE A 192 0.20 8.99 11.01
C ILE A 192 -0.61 7.95 11.80
N THR A 193 -1.02 8.28 13.02
CA THR A 193 -1.85 7.40 13.85
C THR A 193 -3.20 7.09 13.19
N MET A 194 -3.86 8.08 12.60
CA MET A 194 -5.12 7.90 11.88
C MET A 194 -4.95 6.95 10.69
N PHE A 195 -3.86 7.06 9.91
CA PHE A 195 -3.51 6.09 8.88
C PHE A 195 -3.21 4.70 9.45
N GLY A 196 -2.51 4.61 10.57
CA GLY A 196 -2.26 3.35 11.27
C GLY A 196 -3.56 2.66 11.71
N GLN A 197 -4.54 3.44 12.18
CA GLN A 197 -5.85 2.98 12.66
C GLN A 197 -6.76 2.42 11.56
N LEU A 198 -6.47 2.68 10.29
CA LEU A 198 -7.18 2.07 9.15
C LEU A 198 -7.18 0.53 9.22
N ARG A 199 -6.20 -0.06 9.92
CA ARG A 199 -6.12 -1.51 10.15
C ARG A 199 -7.26 -2.10 10.97
N PHE A 200 -7.94 -1.27 11.77
CA PHE A 200 -9.05 -1.69 12.62
C PHE A 200 -10.37 -1.75 11.86
N GLN A 201 -10.44 -1.14 10.67
CA GLN A 201 -11.59 -1.23 9.79
C GLN A 201 -11.45 -2.46 8.92
N LYS A 202 -12.20 -3.51 9.24
CA LYS A 202 -12.19 -4.77 8.48
C LYS A 202 -13.15 -4.70 7.32
N ARG A 203 -12.68 -5.11 6.14
CA ARG A 203 -13.49 -5.19 4.92
C ARG A 203 -14.33 -6.45 4.93
N TRP A 204 -15.47 -6.40 4.23
CA TRP A 204 -16.50 -7.44 4.23
C TRP A 204 -17.12 -7.62 5.63
N SER A 205 -17.47 -6.51 6.29
CA SER A 205 -17.87 -6.47 7.71
C SER A 205 -19.08 -7.35 8.08
N GLN A 206 -19.90 -7.73 7.10
CA GLN A 206 -21.08 -8.57 7.29
C GLN A 206 -20.79 -10.08 7.23
N THR A 207 -19.54 -10.49 6.96
CA THR A 207 -19.20 -11.90 6.80
C THR A 207 -17.78 -12.21 7.31
N PRO A 208 -17.56 -13.35 8.00
CA PRO A 208 -16.21 -13.76 8.37
C PRO A 208 -15.36 -14.03 7.11
N ARG A 209 -14.05 -13.86 7.24
CA ARG A 209 -13.12 -14.03 6.12
C ARG A 209 -11.74 -14.48 6.58
N VAL A 210 -11.09 -15.33 5.79
CA VAL A 210 -9.72 -15.82 6.07
C VAL A 210 -8.80 -15.65 4.84
N PRO A 211 -7.67 -14.91 4.98
CA PRO A 211 -7.37 -14.01 6.09
C PRO A 211 -8.30 -12.79 6.10
N ALA A 212 -8.56 -12.23 7.28
CA ALA A 212 -9.23 -10.94 7.39
C ALA A 212 -8.28 -9.83 6.90
N THR A 213 -8.69 -9.06 5.90
CA THR A 213 -8.00 -7.82 5.47
C THR A 213 -8.67 -6.59 6.05
N SER A 214 -7.85 -5.61 6.38
CA SER A 214 -8.31 -4.29 6.74
C SER A 214 -8.38 -3.38 5.52
N VAL A 215 -8.97 -2.19 5.66
CA VAL A 215 -8.87 -1.15 4.63
C VAL A 215 -7.41 -0.75 4.39
N LEU A 216 -6.59 -0.68 5.44
CA LEU A 216 -5.16 -0.37 5.31
C LEU A 216 -4.41 -1.38 4.45
N GLY A 217 -4.66 -2.67 4.68
CA GLY A 217 -4.02 -3.73 3.92
C GLY A 217 -4.51 -3.74 2.46
N HIS A 218 -5.80 -3.47 2.25
CA HIS A 218 -6.40 -3.37 0.92
C HIS A 218 -5.74 -2.29 0.06
N THR A 219 -5.53 -1.07 0.59
CA THR A 219 -4.93 0.01 -0.20
C THR A 219 -3.51 -0.32 -0.65
N LEU A 220 -2.74 -1.07 0.15
CA LEU A 220 -1.42 -1.53 -0.27
C LEU A 220 -1.48 -2.56 -1.40
N VAL A 221 -2.43 -3.49 -1.36
CA VAL A 221 -2.63 -4.43 -2.47
C VAL A 221 -2.95 -3.66 -3.76
N VAL A 222 -3.85 -2.68 -3.69
CA VAL A 222 -4.19 -1.81 -4.84
C VAL A 222 -2.96 -1.04 -5.33
N ALA A 223 -2.14 -0.49 -4.42
CA ALA A 223 -0.91 0.22 -4.77
C ALA A 223 0.12 -0.68 -5.49
N ILE A 224 0.38 -1.89 -4.97
CA ILE A 224 1.33 -2.84 -5.57
C ILE A 224 0.83 -3.30 -6.95
N CYS A 225 -0.45 -3.68 -7.06
CA CYS A 225 -1.06 -4.03 -8.36
C CYS A 225 -0.99 -2.85 -9.34
N GLY A 226 -1.31 -1.65 -8.86
CA GLY A 226 -1.19 -0.39 -9.58
C GLY A 226 0.18 -0.22 -10.21
N TYR A 227 1.23 -0.32 -9.39
CA TYR A 227 2.62 -0.17 -9.85
C TYR A 227 3.06 -1.26 -10.84
N LEU A 228 2.84 -2.54 -10.49
CA LEU A 228 3.33 -3.67 -11.30
C LEU A 228 2.66 -3.72 -12.68
N LEU A 229 1.35 -3.50 -12.75
CA LEU A 229 0.62 -3.48 -14.03
C LEU A 229 0.94 -2.22 -14.84
N SER A 230 1.31 -1.11 -14.20
CA SER A 230 1.74 0.09 -14.93
C SER A 230 3.00 -0.12 -15.77
N LEU A 231 3.85 -1.06 -15.36
CA LEU A 231 5.00 -1.47 -16.16
C LEU A 231 4.55 -2.17 -17.45
N ASP A 232 3.38 -2.83 -17.48
CA ASP A 232 2.85 -3.55 -18.64
C ASP A 232 2.28 -2.60 -19.69
N PHE A 233 1.67 -1.49 -19.26
CA PHE A 233 1.09 -0.50 -20.17
C PHE A 233 2.12 0.42 -20.84
N GLY A 234 3.41 0.33 -20.48
CA GLY A 234 4.40 1.32 -20.91
C GLY A 234 4.10 2.73 -20.35
N ALA A 235 3.53 2.80 -19.15
CA ALA A 235 3.22 4.07 -18.48
C ALA A 235 4.52 4.84 -18.17
N CYS A 236 4.51 6.17 -18.31
CA CYS A 236 5.64 7.03 -17.96
C CYS A 236 5.97 6.92 -16.46
N LYS A 237 7.17 7.33 -16.06
CA LYS A 237 7.66 7.18 -14.68
C LYS A 237 6.70 7.84 -13.70
N GLN A 238 6.25 9.06 -13.99
CA GLN A 238 5.33 9.78 -13.12
C GLN A 238 3.98 9.08 -13.00
N MET A 239 3.46 8.51 -14.09
CA MET A 239 2.20 7.75 -14.04
C MET A 239 2.31 6.51 -13.14
N ARG A 240 3.44 5.78 -13.19
CA ARG A 240 3.67 4.60 -12.33
C ARG A 240 3.71 4.98 -10.85
N ILE A 241 4.42 6.05 -10.53
CA ILE A 241 4.47 6.63 -9.17
C ILE A 241 3.05 7.00 -8.73
N ASN A 242 2.30 7.71 -9.58
CA ASN A 242 0.94 8.12 -9.27
C ASN A 242 -0.04 6.97 -9.14
N HIS A 243 0.12 5.88 -9.89
CA HIS A 243 -0.72 4.70 -9.73
C HIS A 243 -0.46 4.01 -8.39
N PHE A 244 0.80 3.94 -7.96
CA PHE A 244 1.11 3.42 -6.62
C PHE A 244 0.53 4.32 -5.52
N LEU A 245 0.79 5.64 -5.57
CA LEU A 245 0.31 6.59 -4.56
C LEU A 245 -1.23 6.73 -4.58
N GLY A 246 -1.83 6.74 -5.77
CA GLY A 246 -3.27 6.69 -5.97
C GLY A 246 -3.88 5.47 -5.33
N GLY A 247 -3.33 4.27 -5.58
CA GLY A 247 -3.76 3.05 -4.90
C GLY A 247 -3.60 3.10 -3.38
N LEU A 248 -2.51 3.70 -2.87
CA LEU A 248 -2.26 3.81 -1.44
C LEU A 248 -3.25 4.74 -0.72
N PHE A 249 -3.69 5.82 -1.37
CA PHE A 249 -4.51 6.86 -0.76
C PHE A 249 -5.99 6.87 -1.18
N HIS A 250 -6.40 6.11 -2.20
CA HIS A 250 -7.76 6.25 -2.78
C HIS A 250 -8.90 6.13 -1.77
N ASP A 251 -8.85 5.17 -0.85
CA ASP A 251 -9.89 4.93 0.16
C ASP A 251 -9.83 5.89 1.36
N LEU A 252 -8.86 6.82 1.42
CA LEU A 252 -8.70 7.73 2.56
C LEU A 252 -9.97 8.52 2.93
N PRO A 253 -10.76 9.07 1.98
CA PRO A 253 -11.99 9.81 2.32
C PRO A 253 -13.08 8.91 2.91
N GLU A 254 -13.32 7.75 2.30
CA GLU A 254 -14.36 6.78 2.67
C GLU A 254 -14.20 6.26 4.11
N ILE A 255 -12.96 6.25 4.59
CA ILE A 255 -12.65 5.79 5.94
C ILE A 255 -12.99 6.84 7.00
N LEU A 256 -12.82 8.13 6.72
CA LEU A 256 -13.06 9.19 7.71
C LEU A 256 -14.54 9.33 8.10
N THR A 257 -15.43 8.79 7.28
CA THR A 257 -16.89 8.76 7.48
C THR A 257 -17.41 7.42 8.01
N ARG A 258 -16.50 6.47 8.32
CA ARG A 258 -16.81 5.11 8.79
C ARG A 258 -17.64 4.33 7.77
N ASP A 259 -17.01 3.94 6.66
CA ASP A 259 -17.43 2.91 5.71
C ASP A 259 -18.96 2.71 5.61
N ILE A 260 -19.61 3.60 4.87
CA ILE A 260 -21.00 3.40 4.46
C ILE A 260 -20.96 2.35 3.33
N ILE A 261 -21.25 1.10 3.68
CA ILE A 261 -21.17 -0.06 2.78
C ILE A 261 -21.85 0.24 1.43
N SER A 262 -21.19 -0.10 0.32
CA SER A 262 -21.61 0.25 -1.06
C SER A 262 -23.10 0.02 -1.41
N PRO A 263 -23.81 -1.01 -0.91
CA PRO A 263 -25.24 -1.17 -1.19
C PRO A 263 -26.07 0.03 -0.71
N ILE A 264 -25.68 0.66 0.40
CA ILE A 264 -26.38 1.83 0.96
C ILE A 264 -26.16 3.06 0.08
N LYS A 265 -24.91 3.28 -0.40
CA LYS A 265 -24.55 4.41 -1.28
C LYS A 265 -25.42 4.45 -2.56
N SER A 266 -25.68 3.28 -3.16
CA SER A 266 -26.51 3.16 -4.37
C SER A 266 -28.03 3.11 -4.14
N SER A 267 -28.48 2.90 -2.89
CA SER A 267 -29.90 2.61 -2.59
C SER A 267 -30.78 3.85 -2.42
N VAL A 268 -30.19 5.03 -2.19
CA VAL A 268 -30.92 6.28 -1.95
C VAL A 268 -30.43 7.35 -2.92
N ALA A 269 -31.32 7.80 -3.81
CA ALA A 269 -31.01 8.86 -4.77
C ALA A 269 -30.54 10.14 -4.03
N GLY A 270 -29.36 10.65 -4.41
CA GLY A 270 -28.76 11.86 -3.84
C GLY A 270 -27.95 11.65 -2.54
N LEU A 271 -27.98 10.46 -1.94
CA LEU A 271 -27.19 10.18 -0.73
C LEU A 271 -25.68 10.12 -1.03
N ASP A 272 -25.30 9.58 -2.19
CA ASP A 272 -23.91 9.46 -2.63
C ASP A 272 -23.20 10.82 -2.71
N GLU A 273 -23.88 11.83 -3.27
CA GLU A 273 -23.34 13.19 -3.37
C GLU A 273 -23.16 13.83 -1.97
N GLN A 274 -24.11 13.61 -1.06
CA GLN A 274 -24.00 14.12 0.32
C GLN A 274 -22.87 13.43 1.10
N ILE A 275 -22.70 12.12 0.93
CA ILE A 275 -21.59 11.38 1.53
C ILE A 275 -20.26 11.95 1.05
N LYS A 276 -20.11 12.16 -0.27
CA LYS A 276 -18.90 12.73 -0.85
C LYS A 276 -18.56 14.10 -0.26
N ILE A 277 -19.55 14.98 -0.09
CA ILE A 277 -19.35 16.30 0.56
C ILE A 277 -18.86 16.13 2.01
N ILE A 278 -19.41 15.18 2.76
CA ILE A 278 -18.99 14.91 4.15
C ILE A 278 -17.56 14.37 4.19
N GLU A 279 -17.22 13.44 3.30
CA GLU A 279 -15.89 12.86 3.14
C GLU A 279 -14.85 13.93 2.80
N GLU A 280 -15.12 14.75 1.78
CA GLU A 280 -14.24 15.86 1.38
C GLU A 280 -14.00 16.86 2.52
N ARG A 281 -15.05 17.21 3.26
CA ARG A 281 -14.92 18.09 4.44
C ARG A 281 -14.08 17.44 5.54
N ALA A 282 -14.31 16.15 5.82
CA ALA A 282 -13.56 15.44 6.85
C ALA A 282 -12.07 15.34 6.51
N VAL A 283 -11.73 15.04 5.25
CA VAL A 283 -10.33 15.04 4.77
C VAL A 283 -9.72 16.44 4.93
N ARG A 284 -10.44 17.49 4.52
CA ARG A 284 -9.96 18.87 4.63
C ARG A 284 -9.64 19.26 6.07
N GLU A 285 -10.58 19.05 6.98
CA GLU A 285 -10.48 19.49 8.37
C GLU A 285 -9.49 18.66 9.19
N LYS A 286 -9.46 17.33 9.01
CA LYS A 286 -8.66 16.43 9.84
C LYS A 286 -7.25 16.19 9.29
N ILE A 287 -7.06 16.29 7.97
CA ILE A 287 -5.80 15.95 7.30
C ILE A 287 -5.16 17.20 6.69
N ILE A 288 -5.81 17.80 5.69
CA ILE A 288 -5.20 18.84 4.86
C ILE A 288 -4.85 20.08 5.68
N ALA A 289 -5.73 20.51 6.59
CA ALA A 289 -5.52 21.68 7.46
C ALA A 289 -4.31 21.56 8.41
N HIS A 290 -3.68 20.39 8.47
CA HIS A 290 -2.58 20.07 9.37
C HIS A 290 -1.31 19.64 8.64
N LEU A 291 -1.31 19.68 7.31
CA LEU A 291 -0.18 19.33 6.45
C LEU A 291 0.32 20.55 5.66
N PRO A 292 1.60 20.56 5.26
CA PRO A 292 2.10 21.52 4.28
C PRO A 292 1.33 21.46 2.97
N GLU A 293 1.29 22.58 2.24
CA GLU A 293 0.52 22.74 1.00
C GLU A 293 0.82 21.67 -0.04
N SER A 294 2.10 21.33 -0.28
CA SER A 294 2.46 20.32 -1.27
C SER A 294 1.91 18.93 -0.94
N ILE A 295 1.96 18.53 0.34
CA ILE A 295 1.38 17.25 0.78
C ILE A 295 -0.14 17.31 0.71
N GLY A 296 -0.75 18.44 1.10
CA GLY A 296 -2.19 18.65 0.97
C GLY A 296 -2.67 18.54 -0.48
N ALA A 297 -1.95 19.14 -1.42
CA ALA A 297 -2.26 19.09 -2.84
C ALA A 297 -2.14 17.67 -3.42
N ASP A 298 -1.18 16.88 -2.98
CA ASP A 298 -1.03 15.47 -3.35
C ASP A 298 -2.19 14.63 -2.79
N ILE A 299 -2.56 14.80 -1.51
CA ILE A 299 -3.72 14.11 -0.91
C ILE A 299 -4.99 14.42 -1.69
N VAL A 300 -5.23 15.70 -2.03
CA VAL A 300 -6.36 16.09 -2.88
C VAL A 300 -6.30 15.39 -4.23
N TYR A 301 -5.12 15.36 -4.86
CA TYR A 301 -4.95 14.76 -6.19
C TYR A 301 -5.21 13.26 -6.24
N PHE A 302 -4.89 12.55 -5.17
CA PHE A 302 -5.06 11.10 -5.11
C PHE A 302 -6.44 10.67 -4.59
N THR A 303 -7.17 11.56 -3.93
CA THR A 303 -8.46 11.23 -3.30
C THR A 303 -9.68 11.86 -3.96
N GLN A 304 -9.56 13.00 -4.64
CA GLN A 304 -10.70 13.61 -5.34
C GLN A 304 -10.86 13.04 -6.74
N ASN A 305 -12.03 12.45 -7.02
CA ASN A 305 -12.30 11.75 -8.28
C ASN A 305 -11.18 10.75 -8.60
N GLU A 306 -10.81 9.98 -7.59
CA GLU A 306 -9.69 9.05 -7.51
C GLU A 306 -9.65 8.06 -8.69
N PHE A 307 -10.83 7.68 -9.18
CA PHE A 307 -11.00 6.76 -10.32
C PHE A 307 -11.25 7.45 -11.68
N ALA A 308 -11.15 8.78 -11.76
CA ALA A 308 -11.17 9.48 -13.03
C ALA A 308 -9.78 9.53 -13.68
N ASN A 309 -9.73 9.41 -15.01
CA ASN A 309 -8.53 9.60 -15.81
C ASN A 309 -8.16 11.09 -15.83
N ARG A 310 -7.01 11.45 -15.27
CA ARG A 310 -6.63 12.84 -15.02
C ARG A 310 -5.17 13.11 -15.29
N TYR A 311 -4.87 14.38 -15.55
CA TYR A 311 -3.52 14.89 -15.79
C TYR A 311 -3.46 16.38 -15.40
N ARG A 312 -2.27 16.97 -15.39
CA ARG A 312 -2.04 18.36 -15.03
C ARG A 312 -1.36 19.14 -16.15
N ILE A 313 -1.82 20.36 -16.38
CA ILE A 313 -1.19 21.36 -17.24
C ILE A 313 -1.16 22.67 -16.45
N GLU A 314 0.01 23.31 -16.36
CA GLU A 314 0.19 24.58 -15.63
C GLU A 314 -0.34 24.54 -14.18
N GLY A 315 -0.29 23.37 -13.54
CA GLY A 315 -0.77 23.15 -12.17
C GLY A 315 -2.27 22.85 -12.04
N PHE A 316 -3.06 22.99 -13.12
CA PHE A 316 -4.49 22.69 -13.13
C PHE A 316 -4.77 21.24 -13.48
N THR A 317 -5.76 20.62 -12.83
CA THR A 317 -6.16 19.23 -13.12
C THR A 317 -7.19 19.20 -14.25
N HIS A 318 -6.90 18.40 -15.26
CA HIS A 318 -7.76 18.13 -16.41
C HIS A 318 -8.13 16.64 -16.45
N TYR A 319 -9.18 16.32 -17.20
CA TYR A 319 -9.71 14.96 -17.30
C TYR A 319 -9.70 14.48 -18.75
N SER A 320 -9.29 13.22 -18.94
CA SER A 320 -9.39 12.52 -20.23
C SER A 320 -10.68 11.72 -20.29
N LYS A 321 -11.23 11.53 -21.49
CA LYS A 321 -12.51 10.82 -21.66
C LYS A 321 -12.41 9.33 -21.31
N ASN A 322 -11.29 8.71 -21.64
CA ASN A 322 -11.01 7.29 -21.41
C ASN A 322 -9.50 7.06 -21.25
N ALA A 323 -9.13 5.83 -20.91
CA ALA A 323 -7.72 5.46 -20.73
C ALA A 323 -6.90 5.63 -22.02
N ASP A 324 -7.43 5.22 -23.17
CA ASP A 324 -6.71 5.28 -24.46
C ASP A 324 -6.28 6.71 -24.80
N GLU A 325 -7.17 7.69 -24.63
CA GLU A 325 -6.85 9.11 -24.84
C GLU A 325 -5.77 9.61 -23.87
N LEU A 326 -5.81 9.17 -22.61
CA LEU A 326 -4.81 9.54 -21.62
C LEU A 326 -3.42 8.99 -22.01
N PHE A 327 -3.36 7.72 -22.42
CA PHE A 327 -2.12 7.07 -22.83
C PHE A 327 -1.55 7.65 -24.13
N GLU A 328 -2.40 7.98 -25.10
CA GLU A 328 -1.98 8.53 -26.39
C GLU A 328 -1.47 9.96 -26.25
N LYS A 329 -2.15 10.81 -25.47
CA LYS A 329 -1.88 12.26 -25.46
C LYS A 329 -1.09 12.76 -24.26
N HIS A 330 -1.18 12.07 -23.11
CA HIS A 330 -0.68 12.60 -21.83
C HIS A 330 0.18 11.59 -21.05
N ASN A 331 0.72 10.55 -21.69
CA ASN A 331 1.67 9.61 -21.07
C ASN A 331 3.10 10.17 -21.03
N SER A 332 3.28 11.34 -20.41
CA SER A 332 4.56 12.02 -20.21
C SER A 332 4.66 12.51 -18.77
N ASP A 333 5.86 12.52 -18.20
CA ASP A 333 6.08 12.88 -16.79
C ASP A 333 5.60 14.31 -16.48
N GLU A 334 5.71 15.22 -17.46
CA GLU A 334 5.32 16.62 -17.34
C GLU A 334 3.82 16.82 -17.05
N PHE A 335 2.98 15.89 -17.51
CA PHE A 335 1.54 15.95 -17.32
C PHE A 335 1.07 15.37 -16.00
N ASN A 336 1.98 14.84 -15.16
CA ASN A 336 1.64 14.20 -13.89
C ASN A 336 0.39 13.27 -13.97
N PRO A 337 0.30 12.34 -14.94
CA PRO A 337 -0.97 11.71 -15.29
C PRO A 337 -1.36 10.57 -14.32
N VAL A 338 -2.65 10.26 -14.25
CA VAL A 338 -3.23 9.14 -13.49
C VAL A 338 -4.35 8.50 -14.30
N CYS A 339 -4.25 7.21 -14.60
CA CYS A 339 -5.33 6.42 -15.16
C CYS A 339 -6.21 5.88 -14.02
N GLY A 340 -7.18 6.69 -13.57
CA GLY A 340 -8.09 6.31 -12.50
C GLY A 340 -8.99 5.12 -12.86
N GLU A 341 -9.34 4.95 -14.13
CA GLU A 341 -10.11 3.79 -14.61
C GLU A 341 -9.37 2.48 -14.32
N PHE A 342 -8.07 2.48 -14.58
CA PHE A 342 -7.17 1.37 -14.26
C PHE A 342 -7.06 1.14 -12.74
N LEU A 343 -6.95 2.19 -11.94
CA LEU A 343 -6.95 2.05 -10.48
C LEU A 343 -8.25 1.42 -9.96
N LYS A 344 -9.41 1.70 -10.60
CA LYS A 344 -10.68 1.04 -10.26
C LYS A 344 -10.68 -0.44 -10.62
N VAL A 345 -9.91 -0.86 -11.63
CA VAL A 345 -9.71 -2.29 -11.91
C VAL A 345 -8.87 -2.92 -10.80
N CYS A 346 -7.82 -2.25 -10.33
CA CYS A 346 -6.97 -2.74 -9.22
C CYS A 346 -7.73 -2.84 -7.89
N ASP A 347 -8.57 -1.86 -7.56
CA ASP A 347 -9.48 -1.89 -6.41
C ASP A 347 -10.41 -3.12 -6.48
N HIS A 348 -11.12 -3.30 -7.60
CA HIS A 348 -11.97 -4.48 -7.81
C HIS A 348 -11.17 -5.79 -7.78
N LEU A 349 -9.94 -5.81 -8.31
CA LEU A 349 -9.08 -6.99 -8.24
C LEU A 349 -8.77 -7.35 -6.79
N SER A 350 -8.39 -6.37 -5.98
CA SER A 350 -8.14 -6.58 -4.55
C SER A 350 -9.39 -7.13 -3.84
N ALA A 351 -10.57 -6.52 -4.03
CA ALA A 351 -11.82 -7.00 -3.45
C ALA A 351 -12.22 -8.41 -3.93
N PHE A 352 -11.95 -8.75 -5.19
CA PHE A 352 -12.16 -10.08 -5.75
C PHE A 352 -11.24 -11.13 -5.10
N LEU A 353 -9.96 -10.79 -4.94
CA LEU A 353 -8.97 -11.66 -4.29
C LEU A 353 -9.33 -11.92 -2.83
N GLU A 354 -9.77 -10.89 -2.09
CA GLU A 354 -10.26 -11.01 -0.73
C GLU A 354 -11.35 -12.08 -0.60
N ALA A 355 -12.33 -12.07 -1.51
CA ALA A 355 -13.42 -13.03 -1.52
C ALA A 355 -12.99 -14.42 -1.99
N LYS A 356 -12.29 -14.51 -3.13
CA LYS A 356 -11.85 -15.79 -3.73
C LYS A 356 -10.90 -16.56 -2.84
N ILE A 357 -9.93 -15.89 -2.21
CA ILE A 357 -8.99 -16.54 -1.30
C ILE A 357 -9.74 -17.08 -0.09
N SER A 358 -10.70 -16.34 0.47
CA SER A 358 -11.50 -16.83 1.59
C SER A 358 -12.37 -18.02 1.24
N ILE A 359 -12.98 -18.01 0.05
CA ILE A 359 -13.74 -19.14 -0.49
C ILE A 359 -12.84 -20.37 -0.61
N ALA A 360 -11.60 -20.21 -1.11
CA ALA A 360 -10.63 -21.29 -1.23
C ALA A 360 -10.18 -21.85 0.14
N HIS A 361 -10.22 -21.03 1.21
CA HIS A 361 -10.00 -21.49 2.59
C HIS A 361 -11.25 -22.10 3.24
N GLY A 362 -12.35 -22.26 2.50
CA GLY A 362 -13.58 -22.91 2.97
C GLY A 362 -14.61 -21.96 3.61
N ILE A 363 -14.37 -20.65 3.61
CA ILE A 363 -15.35 -19.65 4.08
C ILE A 363 -16.06 -19.08 2.85
N SER A 364 -17.22 -19.66 2.53
CA SER A 364 -17.95 -19.43 1.28
C SER A 364 -19.37 -18.92 1.54
N SER A 365 -19.50 -17.85 2.32
CA SER A 365 -20.80 -17.19 2.53
C SER A 365 -21.39 -16.71 1.20
N GLN A 366 -22.72 -16.54 1.16
CA GLN A 366 -23.40 -16.05 -0.04
C GLN A 366 -22.87 -14.68 -0.48
N ASP A 367 -22.57 -13.79 0.47
CA ASP A 367 -22.01 -12.47 0.19
C ASP A 367 -20.65 -12.55 -0.53
N LEU A 368 -19.76 -13.45 -0.09
CA LEU A 368 -18.45 -13.63 -0.72
C LEU A 368 -18.58 -14.26 -2.11
N VAL A 369 -19.42 -15.28 -2.25
CA VAL A 369 -19.62 -15.98 -3.53
C VAL A 369 -20.25 -15.04 -4.57
N GLN A 370 -21.34 -14.36 -4.20
CA GLN A 370 -22.02 -13.41 -5.09
C GLN A 370 -21.15 -12.19 -5.37
N GLY A 371 -20.42 -11.68 -4.37
CA GLY A 371 -19.49 -10.58 -4.52
C GLY A 371 -18.35 -10.90 -5.49
N ALA A 372 -17.70 -12.07 -5.33
CA ALA A 372 -16.67 -12.53 -6.24
C ALA A 372 -17.20 -12.72 -7.67
N GLN A 373 -18.36 -13.37 -7.83
CA GLN A 373 -18.97 -13.58 -9.14
C GLN A 373 -19.37 -12.24 -9.80
N GLY A 374 -19.96 -11.32 -9.05
CA GLY A 374 -20.37 -10.01 -9.56
C GLY A 374 -19.19 -9.18 -10.03
N ILE A 375 -18.06 -9.22 -9.31
CA ILE A 375 -16.83 -8.56 -9.75
C ILE A 375 -16.25 -9.25 -10.99
N LEU A 376 -16.21 -10.60 -11.01
CA LEU A 376 -15.74 -11.37 -12.17
C LEU A 376 -16.54 -11.01 -13.43
N GLU A 377 -17.87 -11.04 -13.38
CA GLU A 377 -18.71 -10.69 -14.54
C GLU A 377 -18.46 -9.25 -15.02
N ARG A 378 -18.20 -8.31 -14.11
CA ARG A 378 -17.90 -6.92 -14.44
C ARG A 378 -16.51 -6.74 -15.06
N ARG A 379 -15.53 -7.56 -14.68
CA ARG A 379 -14.11 -7.33 -15.00
C ARG A 379 -13.48 -8.36 -15.94
N LYS A 380 -14.15 -9.50 -16.20
CA LYS A 380 -13.62 -10.58 -17.02
C LYS A 380 -13.22 -10.17 -18.43
N ASP A 381 -13.79 -9.09 -18.99
CA ASP A 381 -13.49 -8.59 -20.33
C ASP A 381 -12.76 -7.24 -20.30
N SER A 382 -12.26 -6.81 -19.14
CA SER A 382 -11.56 -5.52 -18.99
C SER A 382 -10.21 -5.53 -19.70
N SER A 383 -9.98 -4.51 -20.52
CA SER A 383 -8.70 -4.28 -21.19
C SER A 383 -8.36 -2.80 -21.19
N ILE A 384 -7.09 -2.46 -20.99
CA ILE A 384 -6.60 -1.08 -21.02
C ILE A 384 -5.29 -1.07 -21.79
N ASN A 385 -5.16 -0.13 -22.74
CA ASN A 385 -3.94 0.08 -23.53
C ASN A 385 -3.35 -1.22 -24.11
N GLY A 386 -4.20 -2.09 -24.67
CA GLY A 386 -3.80 -3.36 -25.30
C GLY A 386 -3.52 -4.54 -24.35
N ILE A 387 -3.60 -4.34 -23.03
CA ILE A 387 -3.41 -5.38 -22.01
C ILE A 387 -4.74 -5.94 -21.53
N ASP A 388 -4.87 -7.27 -21.50
CA ASP A 388 -6.04 -8.01 -21.03
C ASP A 388 -6.02 -8.17 -19.50
N LEU A 389 -6.52 -7.16 -18.79
CA LEU A 389 -6.62 -7.19 -17.32
C LEU A 389 -7.65 -8.22 -16.84
N GLY A 390 -8.65 -8.54 -17.66
CA GLY A 390 -9.64 -9.57 -17.37
C GLY A 390 -9.02 -10.96 -17.11
N ALA A 391 -7.86 -11.24 -17.70
CA ALA A 391 -7.12 -12.48 -17.45
C ALA A 391 -6.84 -12.70 -15.94
N LEU A 392 -6.54 -11.63 -15.19
CA LEU A 392 -6.28 -11.70 -13.75
C LEU A 392 -7.48 -12.18 -12.93
N PHE A 393 -8.70 -11.99 -13.45
CA PHE A 393 -9.94 -12.42 -12.80
C PHE A 393 -10.32 -13.84 -13.26
N ARG A 394 -10.19 -14.12 -14.56
CA ARG A 394 -10.58 -15.42 -15.16
C ARG A 394 -9.67 -16.57 -14.71
N GLU A 395 -8.37 -16.29 -14.52
CA GLU A 395 -7.35 -17.32 -14.21
C GLU A 395 -7.12 -17.51 -12.71
N PHE A 396 -7.82 -16.75 -11.86
CA PHE A 396 -7.69 -16.85 -10.42
C PHE A 396 -8.72 -17.83 -9.85
N GLU A 397 -8.30 -19.08 -9.70
CA GLU A 397 -9.15 -20.18 -9.20
C GLU A 397 -9.45 -20.15 -7.70
#